data_AF-A0A1R3UTF2-F1
#
_entry.id   AF-A0A1R3UTF2-F1
#
_cell.length_a   1.000
_cell.length_b   1.000
_cell.length_c   1.000
_cell.angle_alpha   90.00
_cell.angle_beta   90.00
_cell.angle_gamma   90.00
#
_symmetry.space_group_name_H-M   'P 1'
#
loop_
_entity.id
_entity.type
_entity.pdbx_description
1 polymer ?
#
loop_
_entity_poly.entity_id
_entity_poly.type
_entity_poly.pdbx_seq_one_letter_code
_entity_poly.pdbx_strand_id
1 'polypeptide(L)'
;MELGDDVRPHDIATTDTVDAEVVRRTPHGWRVGGGQRCDDAPDLISAMVLADLLTSEAGGPRPRAQAPGRAPEGASEVDRLKHTIAQLEHALHSRVVVEQAIGVLAERHTMPPREAFERLRSSARSRGRKVADLAGDVVESSTSPLTVLPDELGEV
;
A
#
# COMPACT_ATOMS: atom_id res chain seq x y z
N MET A 1 -32.09 -17.19 -20.98
CA MET A 1 -31.37 -18.29 -20.32
C MET A 1 -30.27 -17.64 -19.51
N GLU A 2 -30.55 -17.47 -18.22
CA GLU A 2 -29.66 -16.92 -17.20
C GLU A 2 -28.41 -17.80 -17.07
N LEU A 3 -27.22 -17.21 -17.05
CA LEU A 3 -26.11 -17.73 -16.26
C LEU A 3 -25.50 -16.54 -15.52
N GLY A 4 -25.83 -16.50 -14.23
CA GLY A 4 -25.32 -15.54 -13.28
C GLY A 4 -23.82 -15.69 -13.10
N ASP A 5 -23.19 -14.53 -12.92
CA ASP A 5 -21.84 -14.38 -12.43
C ASP A 5 -21.74 -15.04 -11.04
N ASP A 6 -21.07 -16.20 -10.98
CA ASP A 6 -20.94 -17.06 -9.80
C ASP A 6 -19.91 -16.47 -8.84
N VAL A 7 -20.21 -15.32 -8.25
CA VAL A 7 -19.43 -14.75 -7.15
C VAL A 7 -19.80 -15.55 -5.88
N ARG A 8 -18.88 -16.40 -5.43
CA ARG A 8 -19.06 -17.23 -4.24
C ARG A 8 -18.74 -16.42 -2.98
N PRO A 9 -19.30 -16.76 -1.80
CA PRO A 9 -19.14 -16.01 -0.54
C PRO A 9 -17.70 -15.88 0.00
N HIS A 10 -16.71 -16.50 -0.65
CA HIS A 10 -15.30 -16.44 -0.27
C HIS A 10 -14.42 -15.79 -1.34
N ASP A 11 -15.02 -15.26 -2.41
CA ASP A 11 -14.30 -14.43 -3.35
C ASP A 11 -14.01 -13.08 -2.70
N ILE A 12 -12.73 -12.82 -2.44
CA ILE A 12 -12.29 -11.52 -1.95
C ILE A 12 -12.31 -10.60 -3.17
N ALA A 13 -13.36 -9.78 -3.28
CA ALA A 13 -13.49 -8.76 -4.33
C ALA A 13 -12.28 -7.82 -4.26
N THR A 14 -11.31 -8.05 -5.14
CA THR A 14 -10.15 -7.17 -5.30
C THR A 14 -10.49 -6.24 -6.45
N THR A 15 -10.57 -4.95 -6.12
CA THR A 15 -10.83 -3.88 -7.09
C THR A 15 -9.79 -3.93 -8.21
N ASP A 16 -10.29 -3.76 -9.43
CA ASP A 16 -9.60 -3.72 -10.72
C ASP A 16 -8.15 -3.20 -10.62
N THR A 17 -7.22 -4.15 -10.52
CA THR A 17 -5.78 -3.95 -10.66
C THR A 17 -5.32 -5.02 -11.61
N VAL A 18 -5.11 -4.62 -12.86
CA VAL A 18 -4.93 -5.50 -14.02
C VAL A 18 -3.72 -6.44 -13.99
N ASP A 19 -2.92 -6.47 -12.91
CA ASP A 19 -1.82 -7.43 -12.72
C ASP A 19 -1.67 -7.89 -11.24
N ALA A 20 -2.73 -7.89 -10.44
CA ALA A 20 -2.67 -8.44 -9.08
C ALA A 20 -2.78 -9.97 -9.11
N GLU A 21 -1.86 -10.64 -8.42
CA GLU A 21 -1.89 -12.09 -8.16
C GLU A 21 -3.13 -12.44 -7.32
N VAL A 22 -4.11 -13.14 -7.89
CA VAL A 22 -5.38 -13.43 -7.21
C VAL A 22 -5.35 -14.83 -6.60
N VAL A 23 -5.63 -14.91 -5.30
CA VAL A 23 -5.86 -16.18 -4.59
C VAL A 23 -7.34 -16.57 -4.71
N ARG A 24 -7.61 -17.77 -5.24
CA ARG A 24 -8.97 -18.30 -5.47
C ARG A 24 -9.14 -19.68 -4.83
N ARG A 25 -10.33 -19.95 -4.29
CA ARG A 25 -10.67 -21.27 -3.76
C ARG A 25 -11.07 -22.23 -4.89
N THR A 26 -10.64 -23.49 -4.81
CA THR A 26 -11.03 -24.56 -5.74
C THR A 26 -11.70 -25.71 -4.97
N PRO A 27 -12.35 -26.68 -5.66
CA PRO A 27 -12.91 -27.87 -5.02
C PRO A 27 -11.87 -28.73 -4.28
N HIS A 28 -10.59 -28.62 -4.63
CA HIS A 28 -9.51 -29.47 -4.12
C HIS A 28 -8.39 -28.68 -3.41
N GLY A 29 -8.58 -27.39 -3.16
CA GLY A 29 -7.57 -26.56 -2.51
C GLY A 29 -7.71 -25.08 -2.88
N TRP A 30 -6.57 -24.47 -3.16
CA TRP A 30 -6.44 -23.05 -3.50
C TRP A 30 -5.63 -22.90 -4.77
N ARG A 31 -5.83 -21.81 -5.48
CA ARG A 31 -5.11 -21.46 -6.71
C ARG A 31 -4.64 -20.01 -6.62
N VAL A 32 -3.43 -19.77 -7.06
CA VAL A 32 -2.80 -18.45 -7.11
C VAL A 32 -2.49 -18.12 -8.56
N GLY A 33 -2.91 -16.96 -9.04
CA GLY A 33 -2.53 -16.53 -10.39
C GLY A 33 -3.04 -15.15 -10.79
N GLY A 34 -2.29 -14.53 -11.69
CA GLY A 34 -2.61 -13.29 -12.41
C GLY A 34 -2.00 -13.34 -13.81
N GLY A 35 -2.77 -12.96 -14.85
CA GLY A 35 -2.30 -13.04 -16.24
C GLY A 35 -2.08 -14.48 -16.75
N GLN A 36 -0.85 -14.81 -17.17
CA GLN A 36 -0.51 -16.05 -17.89
C GLN A 36 -0.11 -17.24 -16.99
N ARG A 37 -0.03 -17.06 -15.67
CA ARG A 37 0.46 -18.09 -14.72
C ARG A 37 -0.60 -18.41 -13.67
N CYS A 38 -0.78 -19.71 -13.41
CA CYS A 38 -1.72 -20.24 -12.43
C CYS A 38 -1.08 -21.45 -11.74
N ASP A 39 -0.90 -21.37 -10.42
CA ASP A 39 -0.30 -22.41 -9.60
C ASP A 39 -1.31 -22.88 -8.52
N ASP A 40 -1.38 -24.20 -8.30
CA ASP A 40 -2.28 -24.81 -7.29
C ASP A 40 -1.55 -24.99 -5.94
N ALA A 41 -2.27 -24.74 -4.83
CA ALA A 41 -1.79 -24.85 -3.46
C ALA A 41 -2.76 -25.68 -2.59
N PRO A 42 -2.25 -26.47 -1.63
CA PRO A 42 -3.06 -27.39 -0.83
C PRO A 42 -3.95 -26.70 0.21
N ASP A 43 -3.53 -25.57 0.76
CA ASP A 43 -4.23 -24.81 1.78
C ASP A 43 -4.02 -23.30 1.60
N LEU A 44 -4.80 -22.50 2.34
CA LEU A 44 -4.80 -21.03 2.21
C LEU A 44 -3.46 -20.40 2.57
N ILE A 45 -2.77 -20.92 3.60
CA ILE A 45 -1.49 -20.39 4.03
C ILE A 45 -0.44 -20.64 2.94
N SER A 46 -0.41 -21.87 2.40
CA SER A 46 0.43 -22.20 1.25
C SER A 46 0.14 -21.29 0.04
N ALA A 47 -1.13 -20.99 -0.22
CA ALA A 47 -1.53 -20.07 -1.29
C ALA A 47 -1.10 -18.61 -1.02
N MET A 48 -1.22 -18.13 0.22
CA MET A 48 -0.79 -16.77 0.61
C MET A 48 0.72 -16.60 0.49
N VAL A 49 1.49 -17.61 0.92
CA VAL A 49 2.96 -17.60 0.79
C VAL A 49 3.35 -17.64 -0.68
N LEU A 50 2.71 -18.49 -1.49
CA LEU A 50 2.95 -18.57 -2.92
C LEU A 50 2.65 -17.23 -3.62
N ALA A 51 1.58 -16.54 -3.23
CA ALA A 51 1.26 -15.21 -3.77
C ALA A 51 2.32 -14.15 -3.42
N ASP A 52 2.84 -14.14 -2.19
CA ASP A 52 3.92 -13.21 -1.80
C ASP A 52 5.23 -13.52 -2.55
N LEU A 53 5.55 -14.81 -2.72
CA LEU A 53 6.73 -15.25 -3.48
C LEU A 53 6.64 -14.84 -4.96
N LEU A 54 5.50 -15.07 -5.61
CA LEU A 54 5.29 -14.70 -7.02
C LEU A 54 5.26 -13.18 -7.20
N THR A 55 4.68 -12.44 -6.25
CA THR A 55 4.76 -10.96 -6.20
C THR A 55 6.20 -10.48 -6.08
N SER A 56 7.03 -11.17 -5.29
CA SER A 56 8.45 -10.83 -5.11
C SER A 56 9.31 -11.19 -6.33
N GLU A 57 9.01 -12.29 -7.01
CA GLU A 57 9.72 -12.77 -8.21
C GLU A 57 9.43 -11.89 -9.44
N ALA A 58 8.20 -11.39 -9.55
CA ALA A 58 7.80 -10.46 -10.60
C ALA A 58 8.55 -9.11 -10.52
N GLY A 59 9.26 -8.81 -9.43
CA GLY A 59 9.99 -7.56 -9.23
C GLY A 59 9.10 -6.31 -9.27
N GLY A 60 7.78 -6.50 -9.20
CA GLY A 60 6.79 -5.43 -9.26
C GLY A 60 6.81 -4.62 -7.95
N PRO A 61 6.59 -3.29 -8.00
CA PRO A 61 6.35 -2.53 -6.79
C PRO A 61 5.19 -3.18 -6.03
N ARG A 62 5.39 -3.55 -4.75
CA ARG A 62 4.27 -3.88 -3.85
C ARG A 62 3.20 -2.82 -4.07
N PRO A 63 1.91 -3.18 -4.27
CA PRO A 63 0.85 -2.20 -4.47
C PRO A 63 0.81 -1.30 -3.25
N ARG A 64 1.52 -0.16 -3.34
CA ARG A 64 1.49 0.89 -2.33
C ARG A 64 0.03 1.26 -2.21
N ALA A 65 -0.51 1.30 -0.99
CA ALA A 65 -1.88 1.71 -0.73
C ALA A 65 -2.12 3.05 -1.45
N GLN A 66 -2.71 2.97 -2.65
CA GLN A 66 -2.93 4.14 -3.46
C GLN A 66 -4.10 4.85 -2.80
N ALA A 67 -3.96 6.16 -2.58
CA ALA A 67 -5.07 6.97 -2.12
C ALA A 67 -6.29 6.64 -3.01
N PRO A 68 -7.46 6.36 -2.43
CA PRO A 68 -8.63 6.04 -3.23
C PRO A 68 -8.84 7.16 -4.25
N GLY A 69 -8.90 6.80 -5.54
CA GLY A 69 -8.92 7.74 -6.68
C GLY A 69 -10.14 8.65 -6.68
N ARG A 70 -10.58 9.26 -7.77
CA ARG A 70 -11.89 9.93 -7.76
C ARG A 70 -12.99 8.86 -7.79
N ALA A 71 -14.10 9.06 -7.06
CA ALA A 71 -15.26 8.17 -7.17
C ALA A 71 -15.76 8.09 -8.63
N PRO A 72 -16.18 6.91 -9.13
CA PRO A 72 -16.58 6.74 -10.52
C PRO A 72 -17.81 7.58 -10.88
N GLU A 73 -17.83 8.11 -12.11
CA GLU A 73 -18.96 8.89 -12.62
C GLU A 73 -20.19 8.00 -12.75
N GLY A 74 -21.29 8.37 -12.09
CA GLY A 74 -22.53 7.56 -12.04
C GLY A 74 -22.68 6.69 -10.79
N ALA A 75 -21.73 6.71 -9.85
CA ALA A 75 -21.83 5.98 -8.58
C ALA A 75 -23.09 6.37 -7.78
N SER A 76 -23.68 5.37 -7.11
CA SER A 76 -24.76 5.63 -6.16
C SER A 76 -24.27 6.57 -5.05
N GLU A 77 -25.18 7.26 -4.38
CA GLU A 77 -24.81 8.13 -3.25
C GLU A 77 -24.07 7.34 -2.16
N VAL A 78 -24.50 6.11 -1.90
CA VAL A 78 -23.86 5.21 -0.94
C VAL A 78 -22.42 4.89 -1.36
N ASP A 79 -22.18 4.62 -2.65
CA ASP A 79 -20.84 4.31 -3.15
C ASP A 79 -19.92 5.54 -3.12
N ARG A 80 -20.46 6.73 -3.41
CA ARG A 80 -19.72 7.99 -3.28
C ARG A 80 -19.33 8.29 -1.84
N LEU A 81 -20.22 8.06 -0.89
CA LEU A 81 -19.95 8.23 0.53
C LEU A 81 -18.90 7.23 1.02
N LYS A 82 -19.02 5.94 0.68
CA LYS A 82 -18.00 4.93 1.00
C LYS A 82 -16.63 5.30 0.45
N HIS A 83 -16.60 5.79 -0.78
CA HIS A 83 -15.37 6.24 -1.41
C HIS A 83 -14.75 7.45 -0.69
N THR A 84 -15.57 8.43 -0.32
CA THR A 84 -15.14 9.60 0.46
C THR A 84 -14.59 9.20 1.82
N ILE A 85 -15.25 8.26 2.51
CA ILE A 85 -14.78 7.72 3.79
C ILE A 85 -13.40 7.09 3.63
N ALA A 86 -13.22 6.23 2.63
CA ALA A 86 -11.92 5.61 2.37
C ALA A 86 -10.82 6.65 2.09
N GLN A 87 -11.14 7.71 1.35
CA GLN A 87 -10.19 8.81 1.10
C GLN A 87 -9.80 9.54 2.38
N LEU A 88 -10.77 9.82 3.25
CA LEU A 88 -10.54 10.49 4.52
C LEU A 88 -9.72 9.61 5.47
N GLU A 89 -10.06 8.32 5.57
CA GLU A 89 -9.30 7.35 6.35
C GLU A 89 -7.84 7.28 5.88
N HIS A 90 -7.63 7.20 4.57
CA HIS A 90 -6.28 7.22 3.99
C HIS A 90 -5.54 8.53 4.28
N ALA A 91 -6.20 9.69 4.13
CA ALA A 91 -5.60 10.99 4.40
C ALA A 91 -5.22 11.17 5.88
N LEU A 92 -6.05 10.68 6.80
CA LEU A 92 -5.80 10.73 8.24
C LEU A 92 -4.62 9.82 8.62
N HIS A 93 -4.58 8.60 8.09
CA HIS A 93 -3.46 7.68 8.35
C HIS A 93 -2.14 8.27 7.83
N SER A 94 -2.15 8.77 6.59
CA SER A 94 -1.00 9.44 5.98
C SER A 94 -0.49 10.61 6.83
N ARG A 95 -1.41 11.44 7.36
CA ARG A 95 -1.03 12.55 8.24
C ARG A 95 -0.32 12.07 9.50
N VAL A 96 -0.83 11.04 10.19
CA VAL A 96 -0.20 10.54 11.42
C VAL A 96 1.26 10.15 11.17
N VAL A 97 1.52 9.40 10.10
CA VAL A 97 2.88 8.95 9.75
C VAL A 97 3.79 10.15 9.44
N VAL A 98 3.30 11.17 8.72
CA VAL A 98 4.06 12.39 8.44
C VAL A 98 4.39 13.16 9.72
N GLU A 99 3.44 13.35 10.63
CA GLU A 99 3.68 14.04 11.90
C GLU A 99 4.68 13.28 12.79
N GLN A 100 4.62 11.94 12.80
CA GLN A 100 5.60 11.11 13.51
C GLN A 100 7.01 11.29 12.91
N ALA A 101 7.14 11.24 11.59
CA ALA A 101 8.42 11.47 10.92
C ALA A 101 8.98 12.88 11.21
N ILE A 102 8.13 13.90 11.24
CA ILE A 102 8.52 15.26 11.64
C ILE A 102 9.06 15.25 13.07
N GLY A 103 8.39 14.57 14.00
CA GLY A 103 8.84 14.41 15.38
C GLY A 103 10.20 13.74 15.49
N VAL A 104 10.41 12.63 14.76
CA VAL A 104 11.69 11.90 14.71
C VAL A 104 12.82 12.80 14.19
N LEU A 105 12.59 13.51 13.07
CA LEU A 105 13.61 14.39 12.49
C LEU A 105 13.89 15.62 13.36
N ALA A 106 12.87 16.22 13.95
CA ALA A 106 13.02 17.36 14.84
C ALA A 106 13.85 17.01 16.08
N GLU A 107 13.62 15.83 16.65
CA GLU A 107 14.37 15.33 17.80
C GLU A 107 15.81 14.96 17.42
N ARG A 108 16.00 14.12 16.40
CA ARG A 108 17.34 13.67 15.96
C ARG A 108 18.27 14.81 15.58
N HIS A 109 17.74 15.82 14.90
CA HIS A 109 18.53 16.91 14.35
C HIS A 109 18.41 18.22 15.13
N THR A 110 17.74 18.19 16.29
CA THR A 110 17.54 19.36 17.17
C THR A 110 17.03 20.59 16.39
N MET A 111 16.00 20.39 15.55
CA MET A 111 15.47 21.42 14.66
C MET A 111 13.99 21.68 14.90
N PRO A 112 13.47 22.88 14.55
CA PRO A 112 12.06 23.15 14.68
C PRO A 112 11.23 22.23 13.74
N PRO A 113 10.02 21.79 14.16
CA PRO A 113 9.16 20.91 13.36
C PRO A 113 8.88 21.42 11.94
N ARG A 114 8.79 22.74 11.77
CA ARG A 114 8.61 23.38 10.46
C ARG A 114 9.78 23.10 9.52
N GLU A 115 11.02 23.17 10.03
CA GLU A 115 12.21 22.88 9.23
C GLU A 115 12.30 21.39 8.88
N ALA A 116 12.00 20.50 9.84
CA ALA A 116 11.93 19.07 9.61
C ALA A 116 10.94 18.70 8.48
N PHE A 117 9.76 19.32 8.48
CA PHE A 117 8.78 19.12 7.41
C PHE A 117 9.27 19.61 6.04
N GLU A 118 9.93 20.78 5.98
CA GLU A 118 10.48 21.28 4.71
C GLU A 118 11.61 20.39 4.19
N ARG A 119 12.49 19.86 5.06
CA ARG A 119 13.53 18.90 4.67
C ARG A 119 12.91 17.60 4.13
N LEU A 120 11.93 17.04 4.84
CA LEU A 120 11.20 15.85 4.41
C LEU A 120 10.53 16.08 3.03
N ARG A 121 9.86 17.22 2.86
CA ARG A 121 9.20 17.59 1.59
C ARG A 121 10.20 17.79 0.46
N SER A 122 11.33 18.45 0.72
CA SER A 122 12.40 18.66 -0.26
C SER A 122 12.98 17.32 -0.74
N SER A 123 13.31 16.44 0.21
CA SER A 123 13.85 15.11 -0.05
C SER A 123 12.86 14.20 -0.82
N ALA A 124 11.58 14.27 -0.49
CA ALA A 124 10.54 13.57 -1.23
C ALA A 124 10.40 14.10 -2.67
N ARG A 125 10.41 15.43 -2.84
CA ARG A 125 10.27 16.08 -4.14
C ARG A 125 11.45 15.81 -5.07
N SER A 126 12.69 15.90 -4.57
CA SER A 126 13.89 15.62 -5.38
C SER A 126 13.94 14.18 -5.90
N ARG A 127 13.27 13.25 -5.19
CA ARG A 127 13.16 11.83 -5.54
C ARG A 127 11.89 11.45 -6.29
N GLY A 128 10.97 12.39 -6.51
CA GLY A 128 9.65 12.08 -7.08
C GLY A 128 8.83 11.11 -6.23
N ARG A 129 9.07 11.05 -4.92
CA ARG A 129 8.36 10.20 -3.97
C ARG A 129 7.26 10.97 -3.26
N LYS A 130 6.21 10.27 -2.81
CA LYS A 130 5.21 10.88 -1.92
C LYS A 130 5.85 11.13 -0.55
N VAL A 131 5.50 12.26 0.06
CA VAL A 131 5.96 12.63 1.40
C VAL A 131 5.61 11.56 2.44
N ALA A 132 4.41 10.99 2.35
CA ALA A 132 3.95 9.91 3.24
C ALA A 132 4.80 8.64 3.14
N ASP A 133 5.24 8.28 1.92
CA ASP A 133 6.09 7.10 1.71
C ASP A 133 7.46 7.31 2.37
N LEU A 134 8.05 8.49 2.18
CA LEU A 134 9.35 8.82 2.79
C LEU A 134 9.25 8.99 4.31
N ALA A 135 8.12 9.49 4.80
CA ALA A 135 7.82 9.55 6.23
C ALA A 135 7.79 8.15 6.86
N GLY A 136 7.24 7.16 6.16
CA GLY A 136 7.28 5.75 6.57
C GLY A 136 8.70 5.25 6.82
N ASP A 137 9.61 5.48 5.87
CA ASP A 137 11.02 5.11 6.00
C ASP A 137 11.68 5.80 7.21
N VAL A 138 11.38 7.08 7.44
CA VAL A 138 11.89 7.83 8.61
C VAL A 138 11.42 7.23 9.93
N VAL A 139 10.13 6.92 10.05
CA VAL A 139 9.58 6.29 11.27
C VAL A 139 10.19 4.91 11.46
N GLU A 140 10.35 4.10 10.41
CA GLU A 140 10.98 2.79 10.50
C GLU A 140 12.46 2.87 10.92
N SER A 141 13.21 3.86 10.42
CA SER A 141 14.61 4.10 10.82
C SER A 141 14.78 4.44 12.32
N SER A 142 13.69 4.84 12.99
CA SER A 142 13.72 5.12 14.42
C SER A 142 13.77 3.86 15.29
N THR A 143 13.29 2.72 14.76
CA THR A 143 13.24 1.44 15.47
C THR A 143 14.10 0.36 14.81
N SER A 144 14.51 0.56 13.55
CA SER A 144 15.35 -0.35 12.78
C SER A 144 16.57 0.38 12.22
N PRO A 145 17.80 0.05 12.68
CA PRO A 145 19.04 0.64 12.14
C PRO A 145 19.33 0.26 10.68
N LEU A 146 18.59 -0.71 10.13
CA LEU A 146 18.79 -1.21 8.77
C LEU A 146 18.06 -0.36 7.71
N THR A 147 17.11 0.49 8.13
CA THR A 147 16.42 1.40 7.21
C THR A 147 17.32 2.60 6.93
N VAL A 148 17.97 2.57 5.77
CA VAL A 148 18.84 3.65 5.31
C VAL A 148 18.00 4.82 4.81
N LEU A 149 18.18 5.97 5.46
CA LEU A 149 17.59 7.22 5.01
C LEU A 149 18.48 7.92 3.97
N PRO A 150 17.88 8.75 3.11
CA PRO A 150 18.62 9.75 2.36
C PRO A 150 19.60 10.55 3.22
N ASP A 151 20.80 10.86 2.71
CA ASP A 151 21.84 11.60 3.44
C ASP A 151 21.30 12.90 4.07
N GLU A 152 20.47 13.65 3.35
CA GLU A 152 19.87 14.90 3.86
C GLU A 152 18.87 14.72 5.03
N LEU A 153 18.43 13.49 5.29
CA LEU A 153 17.58 13.11 6.41
C LEU A 153 18.30 12.25 7.45
N GLY A 154 19.41 11.60 7.06
CA GLY A 154 20.19 10.69 7.88
C GLY A 154 21.42 11.32 8.56
N GLU A 155 21.99 12.38 7.98
CA GLU A 155 23.20 13.04 8.50
C GLU A 155 22.90 14.30 9.33
N VAL A 156 23.80 14.61 10.27
CA VAL A 156 23.79 15.75 11.20
C VAL A 156 24.57 16.93 10.61
#